data_AF-A0A9W9P6A5-F1
#
_entry.id   AF-A0A9W9P6A5-F1
#
_cell.length_a   1.000
_cell.length_b   1.000
_cell.length_c   1.000
_cell.angle_alpha   90.00
_cell.angle_beta   90.00
_cell.angle_gamma   90.00
#
_symmetry.space_group_name_H-M   'P 1'
#
loop_
_entity.id
_entity.type
_entity.pdbx_description
1 polymer ?
#
loop_
_entity_poly.entity_id
_entity_poly.type
_entity_poly.pdbx_seq_one_letter_code
_entity_poly.pdbx_strand_id
1 'polypeptide(L)'
;MAAIRLRKAFHYPEESDGDSGREELDEQEQEQIILQLQHQNDARNAQYNVIFTILPLASTLAFGPSLFSASSVVQQAWSLLSVVSLFGTACFMRYSPLYPDRKGKKPVSAHDELRVHAQAAVIPVNSAVCGVLAFYCFMATEREILYLVPGAMFAAVLLARRVMLSVDLSALKDLQYDYKGA
;
A
#
# COMPACT_ATOMS: atom_id res chain seq x y z
N MET A 1 -44.75 -13.53 -50.82
CA MET A 1 -44.44 -14.45 -49.70
C MET A 1 -43.34 -13.81 -48.86
N ALA A 2 -43.66 -13.38 -47.64
CA ALA A 2 -42.75 -12.61 -46.79
C ALA A 2 -41.80 -13.54 -46.02
N ALA A 3 -40.50 -13.34 -46.17
CA ALA A 3 -39.48 -14.09 -45.43
C ALA A 3 -39.39 -13.58 -43.99
N ILE A 4 -39.80 -14.41 -43.03
CA ILE A 4 -39.66 -14.14 -41.60
C ILE A 4 -38.18 -14.31 -41.22
N ARG A 5 -37.49 -13.20 -40.92
CA ARG A 5 -36.14 -13.22 -40.32
C ARG A 5 -36.26 -13.52 -38.84
N LEU A 6 -36.05 -14.78 -38.47
CA LEU A 6 -35.84 -15.20 -37.09
C LEU A 6 -34.55 -14.54 -36.55
N ARG A 7 -34.67 -13.69 -35.53
CA ARG A 7 -33.51 -13.24 -34.75
C ARG A 7 -32.96 -14.47 -34.03
N LYS A 8 -31.72 -14.83 -34.34
CA LYS A 8 -30.99 -15.90 -33.66
C LYS A 8 -30.86 -15.49 -32.20
N ALA A 9 -31.59 -16.17 -31.31
CA ALA A 9 -31.37 -16.03 -29.87
C ALA A 9 -29.93 -16.46 -29.56
N PHE A 10 -29.34 -15.85 -28.51
CA PHE A 10 -28.03 -16.24 -28.00
C PHE A 10 -28.01 -17.75 -27.76
N HIS A 11 -27.21 -18.44 -28.57
CA HIS A 11 -26.98 -19.87 -28.47
C HIS A 11 -25.88 -20.04 -27.42
N TYR A 12 -26.26 -20.45 -26.21
CA TYR A 12 -25.30 -21.04 -25.30
C TYR A 12 -24.89 -22.40 -25.88
N PRO A 13 -23.58 -22.72 -25.93
CA PRO A 13 -23.15 -24.04 -26.36
C PRO A 13 -23.81 -25.06 -25.44
N GLU A 14 -24.60 -25.96 -26.03
CA GLU A 14 -25.10 -27.15 -25.34
C GLU A 14 -23.90 -27.93 -24.80
N GLU A 15 -24.05 -28.38 -23.56
CA GLU A 15 -23.12 -29.19 -22.77
C GLU A 15 -22.66 -30.41 -23.58
N SER A 16 -21.58 -30.24 -24.35
CA SER A 16 -20.92 -31.33 -25.03
C SER A 16 -19.85 -31.90 -24.10
N ASP A 17 -20.26 -32.93 -23.36
CA ASP A 17 -19.45 -33.99 -22.75
C ASP A 17 -17.92 -33.82 -22.92
N GLY A 18 -17.27 -33.27 -21.90
CA GLY A 18 -15.81 -33.16 -21.86
C GLY A 18 -15.19 -32.14 -20.93
N ASP A 19 -15.96 -31.35 -20.17
CA ASP A 19 -15.38 -30.38 -19.21
C ASP A 19 -15.29 -30.99 -17.80
N SER A 20 -14.41 -31.97 -17.64
CA SER A 20 -13.88 -32.32 -16.33
C SER A 20 -12.94 -31.19 -15.87
N GLY A 21 -13.48 -30.15 -15.22
CA GLY A 21 -12.59 -29.17 -14.56
C GLY A 21 -13.18 -27.89 -13.99
N ARG A 22 -14.44 -27.53 -14.23
CA ARG A 22 -15.07 -26.41 -13.51
C ARG A 22 -16.07 -26.94 -12.48
N GLU A 23 -15.51 -27.31 -11.33
CA GLU A 23 -16.26 -27.51 -10.10
C GLU A 23 -16.84 -26.14 -9.72
N GLU A 24 -18.10 -25.90 -10.03
CA GLU A 24 -18.84 -24.73 -9.54
C GLU A 24 -18.83 -24.82 -8.02
N LEU A 25 -17.97 -24.04 -7.37
CA LEU A 25 -17.87 -23.94 -5.91
C LEU A 25 -19.25 -23.61 -5.35
N ASP A 26 -19.73 -24.42 -4.40
CA ASP A 26 -20.95 -24.11 -3.66
C ASP A 26 -20.80 -22.71 -3.02
N GLU A 27 -21.89 -21.94 -2.95
CA GLU A 27 -21.85 -20.57 -2.42
C GLU A 27 -21.26 -20.53 -1.01
N GLN A 28 -21.50 -21.57 -0.22
CA GLN A 28 -20.95 -21.73 1.13
C GLN A 28 -19.42 -21.92 1.10
N GLU A 29 -18.91 -22.73 0.17
CA GLU A 29 -17.47 -22.94 0.00
C GLU A 29 -16.79 -21.67 -0.50
N GLN A 30 -17.42 -20.94 -1.43
CA GLN A 30 -16.91 -19.65 -1.89
C GLN A 30 -16.82 -18.62 -0.75
N GLU A 31 -17.83 -18.53 0.11
CA GLU A 31 -17.80 -17.67 1.30
C GLU A 31 -16.66 -18.04 2.26
N GLN A 32 -16.49 -19.33 2.53
CA GLN A 32 -15.42 -19.82 3.40
C GLN A 32 -14.03 -19.49 2.84
N ILE A 33 -13.83 -19.69 1.53
CA ILE A 33 -12.57 -19.37 0.86
C ILE A 33 -12.30 -17.86 0.90
N ILE A 34 -13.29 -17.01 0.61
CA ILE A 34 -13.12 -15.55 0.66
C ILE A 34 -12.75 -15.10 2.08
N LEU A 35 -13.41 -15.64 3.11
CA LEU A 35 -13.11 -15.32 4.51
C LEU A 35 -11.69 -15.79 4.90
N GLN A 36 -11.31 -16.99 4.48
CA GLN A 36 -9.97 -17.52 4.73
C GLN A 36 -8.90 -16.68 4.04
N LEU A 37 -9.11 -16.29 2.78
CA LEU A 37 -8.21 -15.41 2.03
C LEU A 37 -8.08 -14.04 2.68
N GLN A 38 -9.18 -13.47 3.18
CA GLN A 38 -9.16 -12.20 3.92
C GLN A 38 -8.34 -12.33 5.20
N HIS A 39 -8.60 -13.35 6.01
CA HIS A 39 -7.85 -13.57 7.25
C HIS A 39 -6.35 -13.78 7.00
N GLN A 40 -5.98 -14.55 5.97
CA GLN A 40 -4.58 -14.76 5.60
C GLN A 40 -3.93 -13.48 5.06
N ASN A 41 -4.65 -12.70 4.27
CA ASN A 41 -4.16 -11.43 3.74
C ASN A 41 -3.92 -10.41 4.87
N ASP A 42 -4.88 -10.26 5.78
CA ASP A 42 -4.79 -9.34 6.90
C ASP A 42 -3.64 -9.70 7.84
N ALA A 43 -3.46 -10.99 8.12
CA ALA A 43 -2.32 -11.47 8.91
C ALA A 43 -0.97 -11.14 8.25
N ARG A 44 -0.84 -11.35 6.94
CA ARG A 44 0.37 -11.02 6.18
C ARG A 44 0.60 -9.51 6.12
N ASN A 45 -0.43 -8.72 5.88
CA ASN A 45 -0.36 -7.27 5.85
C ASN A 45 0.07 -6.71 7.21
N ALA A 46 -0.40 -7.29 8.32
CA ALA A 46 0.06 -6.92 9.66
C ALA A 46 1.56 -7.18 9.85
N GLN A 47 2.06 -8.34 9.39
CA GLN A 47 3.49 -8.65 9.46
C GLN A 47 4.32 -7.68 8.62
N TYR A 48 3.91 -7.43 7.37
CA TYR A 48 4.63 -6.48 6.53
C TYR A 48 4.59 -5.06 7.09
N ASN A 49 3.48 -4.63 7.70
CA ASN A 49 3.40 -3.33 8.36
C ASN A 49 4.48 -3.18 9.44
N VAL A 50 4.69 -4.21 10.26
CA VAL A 50 5.73 -4.23 11.29
C VAL A 50 7.13 -4.19 10.66
N ILE A 51 7.40 -5.06 9.68
CA ILE A 51 8.71 -5.15 9.01
C ILE A 51 9.11 -3.82 8.38
N PHE A 52 8.21 -3.24 7.56
CA PHE A 52 8.46 -1.97 6.85
C PHE A 52 8.37 -0.74 7.75
N THR A 53 7.94 -0.88 9.01
CA THR A 53 8.07 0.17 10.03
C THR A 53 9.43 0.10 10.74
N ILE A 54 9.89 -1.11 11.07
CA ILE A 54 11.18 -1.31 11.77
C ILE A 54 12.36 -1.00 10.85
N LEU A 55 12.29 -1.31 9.55
CA LEU A 55 13.39 -1.08 8.60
C LEU A 55 13.85 0.40 8.52
N PRO A 56 12.96 1.39 8.28
CA PRO A 56 13.33 2.80 8.35
C PRO A 56 13.80 3.21 9.75
N LEU A 57 13.20 2.65 10.81
CA LEU A 57 13.55 2.97 12.19
C LEU A 57 14.98 2.51 12.51
N ALA A 58 15.35 1.29 12.12
CA ALA A 58 16.70 0.75 12.28
C ALA A 58 17.72 1.56 11.47
N SER A 59 17.33 2.07 10.30
CA SER A 59 18.20 2.94 9.49
C SER A 59 18.54 4.26 10.17
N THR A 60 17.72 4.75 11.11
CA THR A 60 18.04 5.97 11.87
C THR A 60 19.28 5.79 12.77
N LEU A 61 19.55 4.57 13.23
CA LEU A 61 20.72 4.26 14.05
C LEU A 61 22.05 4.52 13.32
N ALA A 62 22.07 4.38 11.99
CA ALA A 62 23.25 4.66 11.18
C ALA A 62 23.64 6.16 11.19
N PHE A 63 22.69 7.06 11.46
CA PHE A 63 22.93 8.50 11.61
C PHE A 63 23.29 8.90 13.05
N GLY A 64 23.16 7.98 14.01
CA GLY A 64 23.43 8.23 15.43
C GLY A 64 24.81 8.87 15.69
N PRO A 65 25.92 8.31 15.18
CA PRO A 65 27.24 8.89 15.40
C PRO A 65 27.38 10.32 14.89
N SER A 66 26.72 10.67 13.78
CA SER A 66 26.74 12.01 13.20
C SER A 66 25.98 13.03 14.05
N LEU A 67 24.94 12.61 14.77
CA LEU A 67 24.14 13.46 15.64
C LEU A 67 24.88 13.83 16.94
N PHE A 68 25.74 12.93 17.45
CA PHE A 68 26.45 13.14 18.72
C PHE A 68 27.90 13.59 18.54
N SER A 69 28.47 13.50 17.33
CA SER A 69 29.78 14.06 17.03
C SER A 69 29.75 15.59 17.02
N ALA A 70 30.85 16.22 17.47
CA ALA A 70 31.10 17.66 17.36
C ALA A 70 31.40 18.10 15.92
N SER A 71 30.63 17.60 14.95
CA SER A 71 30.76 17.99 13.55
C SER A 71 30.15 19.37 13.29
N SER A 72 30.35 19.88 12.08
CA SER A 72 29.72 21.10 11.57
C SER A 72 28.20 21.05 11.77
N VAL A 73 27.63 22.17 12.23
CA VAL A 73 26.18 22.37 12.41
C VAL A 73 25.40 22.02 11.14
N VAL A 74 25.98 22.26 9.97
CA VAL A 74 25.37 21.93 8.67
C VAL A 74 25.22 20.41 8.51
N GLN A 75 26.24 19.63 8.87
CA GLN A 75 26.18 18.16 8.77
C GLN A 75 25.20 17.57 9.79
N GLN A 76 25.14 18.14 11.00
CA GLN A 76 24.12 17.79 11.99
C GLN A 76 22.71 18.11 11.50
N ALA A 77 22.50 19.23 10.80
CA ALA A 77 21.19 19.57 10.24
C ALA A 77 20.76 18.58 9.15
N TRP A 78 21.67 18.14 8.28
CA TRP A 78 21.37 17.13 7.25
C TRP A 78 21.08 15.75 7.84
N SER A 79 21.81 15.33 8.89
CA SER A 79 21.54 14.06 9.58
C SER A 79 20.26 14.12 10.42
N LEU A 80 19.92 15.26 11.02
CA LEU A 80 18.62 15.46 11.65
C LEU A 80 17.49 15.37 10.62
N LEU A 81 17.66 16.01 9.45
CA LEU A 81 16.68 15.98 8.37
C LEU A 81 16.46 14.56 7.84
N SER A 82 17.51 13.76 7.70
CA SER A 82 17.41 12.35 7.28
C SER A 82 16.67 11.50 8.32
N VAL A 83 16.96 11.70 9.61
CA VAL A 83 16.30 10.99 10.72
C VAL A 83 14.83 11.36 10.80
N VAL A 84 14.47 12.65 10.67
CA VAL A 84 13.06 13.09 10.64
C VAL A 84 12.33 12.48 9.44
N SER A 85 12.95 12.42 8.27
CA SER A 85 12.36 11.78 7.07
C SER A 85 12.12 10.28 7.27
N LEU A 86 13.10 9.56 7.84
CA LEU A 86 12.98 8.13 8.14
C LEU A 86 11.93 7.84 9.20
N PHE A 87 11.90 8.65 10.27
CA PHE A 87 10.89 8.53 11.31
C PHE A 87 9.49 8.84 10.76
N GLY A 88 9.35 9.90 9.96
CA GLY A 88 8.12 10.23 9.25
C GLY A 88 7.66 9.10 8.33
N THR A 89 8.60 8.42 7.66
CA THR A 89 8.32 7.24 6.83
C THR A 89 7.80 6.05 7.65
N ALA A 90 8.42 5.78 8.81
CA ALA A 90 7.95 4.74 9.74
C ALA A 90 6.56 5.07 10.31
N CYS A 91 6.35 6.32 10.74
CA CYS A 91 5.04 6.79 11.21
C CYS A 91 3.97 6.69 10.12
N PHE A 92 4.30 7.06 8.89
CA PHE A 92 3.41 6.92 7.75
C PHE A 92 3.00 5.45 7.57
N MET A 93 3.97 4.52 7.59
CA MET A 93 3.69 3.09 7.47
C MET A 93 2.78 2.59 8.60
N ARG A 94 3.05 3.00 9.85
CA ARG A 94 2.32 2.54 11.04
C ARG A 94 0.90 3.11 11.15
N TYR A 95 0.71 4.38 10.82
CA TYR A 95 -0.53 5.10 11.11
C TYR A 95 -1.45 5.29 9.90
N SER A 96 -0.98 5.09 8.66
CA SER A 96 -1.86 5.18 7.50
C SER A 96 -2.63 3.86 7.32
N PRO A 97 -3.97 3.88 7.34
CA PRO A 97 -4.77 2.67 7.13
C PRO A 97 -4.49 2.12 5.73
N LEU A 98 -4.31 0.79 5.65
CA LEU A 98 -4.10 0.09 4.39
C LEU A 98 -5.40 0.03 3.57
N TYR A 99 -6.54 -0.10 4.23
CA TYR A 99 -7.84 -0.07 3.58
C TYR A 99 -8.54 1.25 3.95
N PRO A 100 -8.66 2.22 3.02
CA PRO A 100 -9.59 3.32 3.23
C PRO A 100 -10.98 2.71 3.35
N ASP A 101 -11.73 3.12 4.37
CA ASP A 101 -13.10 2.64 4.64
C ASP A 101 -14.03 3.06 3.49
N ARG A 102 -14.01 2.28 2.40
CA ARG A 102 -14.73 2.54 1.15
C ARG A 102 -16.24 2.51 1.35
N LYS A 103 -16.74 1.92 2.43
CA LYS A 103 -18.18 1.87 2.70
C LYS A 103 -18.74 3.14 3.34
N GLY A 104 -17.90 4.09 3.78
CA GLY A 104 -18.38 5.38 4.32
C GLY A 104 -19.36 5.25 5.49
N LYS A 105 -19.42 4.06 6.13
CA LYS A 105 -20.40 3.73 7.18
C LYS A 105 -19.96 4.23 8.56
N LYS A 106 -18.69 4.61 8.71
CA LYS A 106 -18.21 5.29 9.91
C LYS A 106 -18.46 6.80 9.76
N PRO A 107 -19.17 7.44 10.71
CA PRO A 107 -19.26 8.89 10.72
C PRO A 107 -17.84 9.44 10.83
N VAL A 108 -17.43 10.20 9.81
CA VAL A 108 -16.13 10.86 9.78
C VAL A 108 -16.09 11.86 10.92
N SER A 109 -15.29 11.58 11.93
CA SER A 109 -15.05 12.53 13.02
C SER A 109 -14.14 13.66 12.51
N ALA A 110 -14.26 14.88 13.03
CA ALA A 110 -13.38 15.98 12.68
C ALA A 110 -11.87 15.65 12.88
N HIS A 111 -11.57 14.72 13.80
CA HIS A 111 -10.22 14.21 14.00
C HIS A 111 -9.72 13.33 12.85
N ASP A 112 -10.63 12.61 12.18
CA ASP A 112 -10.29 11.76 11.02
C ASP A 112 -9.99 12.63 9.79
N GLU A 113 -10.72 13.73 9.58
CA GLU A 113 -10.43 14.67 8.48
C GLU A 113 -9.04 15.30 8.61
N LEU A 114 -8.70 15.80 9.82
CA LEU A 114 -7.37 16.35 10.09
C LEU A 114 -6.27 15.31 9.84
N ARG A 115 -6.52 14.06 10.23
CA ARG A 115 -5.58 12.95 10.04
C ARG A 115 -5.40 12.60 8.57
N VAL A 116 -6.47 12.62 7.78
CA VAL A 116 -6.42 12.39 6.33
C VAL A 116 -5.62 13.50 5.63
N HIS A 117 -5.86 14.76 5.98
CA HIS A 117 -5.08 15.88 5.44
C HIS A 117 -3.60 15.82 5.85
N ALA A 118 -3.32 15.51 7.12
CA ALA A 118 -1.96 15.31 7.59
C ALA A 118 -1.26 14.17 6.82
N GLN A 119 -1.94 13.04 6.61
CA GLN A 119 -1.41 11.92 5.83
C GLN A 119 -1.17 12.27 4.36
N ALA A 120 -2.08 13.03 3.76
CA ALA A 120 -1.92 13.51 2.39
C ALA A 120 -0.73 14.46 2.24
N ALA A 121 -0.39 15.23 3.29
CA ALA A 121 0.78 16.11 3.31
C ALA A 121 2.11 15.37 3.59
N VAL A 122 2.09 14.26 4.33
CA VAL A 122 3.32 13.52 4.68
C VAL A 122 4.05 12.98 3.44
N ILE A 123 3.32 12.47 2.44
CA ILE A 123 3.91 11.93 1.20
C ILE A 123 4.70 13.00 0.43
N PRO A 124 4.11 14.15 0.04
CA PRO A 124 4.84 15.19 -0.70
C PRO A 124 5.96 15.82 0.13
N VAL A 125 5.77 15.99 1.44
CA VAL A 125 6.82 16.53 2.33
C VAL A 125 8.02 15.58 2.39
N ASN A 126 7.81 14.28 2.68
CA ASN A 126 8.91 13.31 2.69
C ASN A 126 9.55 13.15 1.32
N SER A 127 8.78 13.22 0.24
CA SER A 127 9.30 13.21 -1.12
C SER A 127 10.21 14.42 -1.39
N ALA A 128 9.79 15.62 -0.97
CA ALA A 128 10.59 16.84 -1.12
C ALA A 128 11.89 16.74 -0.30
N VAL A 129 11.81 16.30 0.95
CA VAL A 129 12.98 16.10 1.82
C VAL A 129 13.95 15.09 1.20
N CYS A 130 13.46 13.93 0.74
CA CYS A 130 14.29 12.93 0.06
C CYS A 130 14.93 13.49 -1.22
N GLY A 131 14.20 14.30 -1.99
CA GLY A 131 14.72 14.98 -3.18
C GLY A 131 15.84 15.96 -2.86
N VAL A 132 15.69 16.77 -1.80
CA VAL A 132 16.73 17.70 -1.34
C VAL A 132 17.97 16.94 -0.86
N LEU A 133 17.80 15.85 -0.11
CA LEU A 133 18.92 15.00 0.34
C LEU A 133 19.65 14.34 -0.83
N ALA A 134 18.93 13.85 -1.84
CA ALA A 134 19.53 13.30 -3.05
C ALA A 134 20.27 14.36 -3.87
N PHE A 135 19.71 15.57 -3.97
CA PHE A 135 20.36 16.71 -4.61
C PHE A 135 21.65 17.11 -3.88
N TYR A 136 21.62 17.15 -2.55
CA TYR A 136 22.82 17.39 -1.74
C TYR A 136 23.89 16.32 -1.99
N CYS A 137 23.53 15.04 -1.99
CA CYS A 137 24.46 13.95 -2.31
C CYS A 137 25.05 14.04 -3.73
N PHE A 138 24.31 14.61 -4.68
CA PHE A 138 24.77 14.80 -6.05
C PHE A 138 25.74 15.99 -6.18
N MET A 139 25.49 17.07 -5.42
CA MET A 139 26.32 18.28 -5.43
C MET A 139 27.56 18.18 -4.54
N ALA A 140 27.54 17.33 -3.50
CA ALA A 140 28.67 17.12 -2.62
C ALA A 140 29.84 16.45 -3.37
N THR A 141 31.04 16.98 -3.14
CA THR A 141 32.29 16.47 -3.74
C THR A 141 32.60 15.04 -3.26
N GLU A 142 32.22 14.72 -2.02
CA GLU A 142 32.26 13.37 -1.47
C GLU A 142 30.85 12.76 -1.49
N ARG A 143 30.71 11.61 -2.15
CA ARG A 143 29.43 10.90 -2.26
C ARG A 143 29.15 10.13 -0.97
N GLU A 144 28.56 10.80 0.01
CA GLU A 144 28.00 10.14 1.19
C GLU A 144 26.69 9.42 0.81
N ILE A 145 26.80 8.17 0.35
CA ILE A 145 25.67 7.30 -0.06
C ILE A 145 24.63 7.15 1.07
N LEU A 146 25.03 7.39 2.32
CA LEU A 146 24.16 7.34 3.49
C LEU A 146 22.93 8.27 3.36
N TYR A 147 23.05 9.44 2.71
CA TYR A 147 21.90 10.34 2.49
C TYR A 147 20.90 9.84 1.43
N LEU A 148 21.24 8.81 0.66
CA LEU A 148 20.32 8.15 -0.26
C LEU A 148 19.40 7.15 0.48
N VAL A 149 19.81 6.67 1.65
CA VAL A 149 19.07 5.67 2.45
C VAL A 149 17.64 6.11 2.78
N PRO A 150 17.36 7.36 3.24
CA PRO A 150 16.00 7.83 3.46
C PRO A 150 15.12 7.75 2.21
N GLY A 151 15.66 8.12 1.05
CA GLY A 151 14.94 8.03 -0.22
C GLY A 151 14.65 6.59 -0.64
N ALA A 152 15.64 5.71 -0.52
CA ALA A 152 15.47 4.29 -0.82
C ALA A 152 14.43 3.62 0.10
N MET A 153 14.46 3.91 1.41
CA MET A 153 13.48 3.39 2.38
C MET A 153 12.08 3.93 2.11
N PHE A 154 11.95 5.22 1.81
CA PHE A 154 10.66 5.83 1.46
C PHE A 154 10.06 5.17 0.20
N ALA A 155 10.87 4.99 -0.85
CA ALA A 155 10.44 4.29 -2.06
C ALA A 155 10.03 2.84 -1.78
N ALA A 156 10.79 2.10 -0.97
CA ALA A 156 10.47 0.73 -0.59
C ALA A 156 9.13 0.65 0.17
N VAL A 157 8.86 1.56 1.10
CA VAL A 157 7.60 1.63 1.84
C VAL A 157 6.41 1.94 0.92
N LEU A 158 6.58 2.86 -0.04
CA LEU A 158 5.55 3.16 -1.03
C LEU A 158 5.27 1.96 -1.94
N LEU A 159 6.31 1.26 -2.39
CA LEU A 159 6.17 0.05 -3.20
C LEU A 159 5.46 -1.06 -2.41
N ALA A 160 5.88 -1.30 -1.18
CA ALA A 160 5.26 -2.29 -0.29
C ALA A 160 3.77 -1.99 -0.09
N ARG A 161 3.41 -0.72 0.14
CA ARG A 161 2.01 -0.29 0.24
C ARG A 161 1.23 -0.51 -1.05
N ARG A 162 1.80 -0.21 -2.21
CA ARG A 162 1.14 -0.50 -3.50
C ARG A 162 0.86 -1.98 -3.67
N VAL A 163 1.81 -2.84 -3.29
CA VAL A 163 1.62 -4.30 -3.37
C VAL A 163 0.52 -4.75 -2.41
N MET A 164 0.51 -4.28 -1.16
CA MET A 164 -0.55 -4.63 -0.20
C MET A 164 -1.94 -4.14 -0.66
N LEU A 165 -2.02 -2.96 -1.25
CA LEU A 165 -3.26 -2.39 -1.81
C LEU A 165 -3.76 -3.13 -3.05
N SER A 166 -2.84 -3.70 -3.85
CA SER A 166 -3.21 -4.39 -5.09
C SER A 166 -4.01 -5.67 -4.85
N VAL A 167 -3.93 -6.26 -3.66
CA VAL A 167 -4.69 -7.46 -3.28
C VAL A 167 -5.98 -7.03 -2.59
N ASP A 168 -6.87 -6.39 -3.35
CA ASP A 168 -8.16 -5.92 -2.84
C ASP A 168 -9.23 -7.03 -2.93
N LEU A 169 -9.37 -7.79 -1.83
CA LEU A 169 -10.38 -8.84 -1.69
C LEU A 169 -11.81 -8.29 -1.55
N SER A 170 -11.99 -6.96 -1.45
CA SER A 170 -13.32 -6.35 -1.38
C SER A 170 -14.06 -6.42 -2.72
N ALA A 171 -13.33 -6.36 -3.85
CA ALA A 171 -13.91 -6.51 -5.19
C ALA A 171 -14.51 -7.92 -5.40
N LEU A 172 -13.88 -8.96 -4.86
CA LEU A 172 -14.41 -10.34 -4.88
C LEU A 172 -15.72 -10.45 -4.08
N LYS A 173 -15.81 -9.74 -2.96
CA LYS A 173 -17.03 -9.71 -2.15
C LYS A 173 -18.16 -8.93 -2.84
N ASP A 174 -17.84 -7.83 -3.52
CA ASP A 174 -18.83 -7.05 -4.27
C ASP A 174 -19.39 -7.88 -5.45
N LEU A 175 -18.54 -8.60 -6.20
CA LEU A 175 -18.98 -9.50 -7.28
C LEU A 175 -19.88 -10.65 -6.78
N GLN A 176 -19.61 -11.19 -5.60
CA GLN A 176 -20.48 -12.19 -4.97
C GLN A 176 -21.86 -11.62 -4.62
N TYR A 177 -21.91 -10.39 -4.10
CA TYR A 177 -23.19 -9.73 -3.79
C TYR A 177 -24.02 -9.44 -5.05
N ASP A 178 -23.37 -8.99 -6.13
CA ASP A 178 -24.05 -8.75 -7.40
C ASP A 178 -24.60 -10.05 -8.01
N TYR A 179 -23.89 -11.18 -7.84
CA TYR A 179 -24.37 -12.50 -8.27
C TYR A 179 -25.57 -12.98 -7.44
N LYS A 180 -25.60 -12.74 -6.13
CA LYS A 180 -26.75 -13.08 -5.26
C LYS A 180 -27.99 -12.20 -5.49
N GLY A 181 -27.82 -11.04 -6.13
CA GLY A 181 -28.89 -10.06 -6.36
C GLY A 181 -29.54 -10.12 -7.75
N ALA A 182 -29.01 -10.94 -8.66
CA ALA A 182 -29.53 -11.18 -10.02
C ALA A 182 -30.42 -12.43 -10.05
#